data_AF-A0A8T3ZNH2-F1
#
_entry.id   AF-A0A8T3ZNH2-F1
#
_cell.length_a   1.000
_cell.length_b   1.000
_cell.length_c   1.000
_cell.angle_alpha   90.00
_cell.angle_beta   90.00
_cell.angle_gamma   90.00
#
_symmetry.space_group_name_H-M   'P 1'
#
loop_
_entity.id
_entity.type
_entity.pdbx_description
1 polymer ?
#
loop_
_entity_poly.entity_id
_entity_poly.type
_entity_poly.pdbx_seq_one_letter_code
_entity_poly.pdbx_strand_id
1 'polypeptide(L)'
;MAYRHNKILIFSLISIVVVIIAINFAEREITDLVANLLYIPVNLFFVITSVILTIRTKEKALRKFLVFYSVAAISWFVAEQYWTVLELVYHEEVFPSLADLFYLLGYVGLFGALVNIVFPRLRQISIDVKLLGIAISIFLLIPSIILTSTVLESDPLARGLSLSYPILDSGLLWFASVILMGFTWKKNELMHYLTFGILFFIIADTYFVVSSIDETYYVGNPFEIFWFWSYILFAFVAYRGIESASIFDNILKRTDADVRKVRFPLKYRIFLTTGTVVVTSMITISLLNSFKFSLLSPNEERVIIPAIYVSLIFVSISTITGLLFSKKHALLKSESEHVLTREIPSAQYEFTRIEKQIQILETRNKRNSTITLLGLIILAGVLITYSSLSFIESSESSRLAAGRFVIENLKGDKISTWVTWHVPKDEQLQVTIINSPGLSDERISVIKEAIVSERSIMLENSFVNKYPPNEKSMFYEGWEGALKSISEKTKYPIPTNFLVTTSEKSIGDIIIILSTAREADSTYGFTRSIADEESNQMLKSFITIYNVDSLNQVELAAIVRHEFGHALGLAHSTDSEDLMYPIFHSTHAVISECDLDAIISLYNGAKSTEVVCRH
;
A
#
# COMPACT_ATOMS: atom_id res chain seq x y z
N MET A 1 16.86 35.74 -22.89
CA MET A 1 16.13 35.63 -21.61
C MET A 1 15.67 34.21 -21.30
N ALA A 2 14.85 33.54 -22.13
CA ALA A 2 14.35 32.18 -21.86
C ALA A 2 15.42 31.15 -21.41
N TYR A 3 16.59 31.16 -22.06
CA TYR A 3 17.72 30.30 -21.71
C TYR A 3 18.28 30.52 -20.29
N ARG A 4 18.18 31.74 -19.73
CA ARG A 4 18.66 32.06 -18.38
C ARG A 4 17.71 31.55 -17.29
N HIS A 5 16.39 31.64 -17.51
CA HIS A 5 15.40 31.18 -16.54
C HIS A 5 15.39 29.65 -16.42
N ASN A 6 15.56 28.93 -17.52
CA ASN A 6 15.65 27.47 -17.50
C ASN A 6 16.88 26.99 -16.72
N LYS A 7 17.99 27.75 -16.74
CA LYS A 7 19.17 27.45 -15.90
C LYS A 7 18.88 27.61 -14.41
N ILE A 8 18.12 28.64 -14.02
CA ILE A 8 17.73 28.85 -12.62
C ILE A 8 16.86 27.68 -12.15
N LEU A 9 15.85 27.29 -12.93
CA LEU A 9 15.02 26.12 -12.60
C LEU A 9 15.85 24.84 -12.46
N ILE A 10 16.70 24.53 -13.44
CA ILE A 10 17.56 23.34 -13.40
C ILE A 10 18.48 23.37 -12.17
N PHE A 11 19.07 24.53 -11.87
CA PHE A 11 19.91 24.70 -10.69
C PHE A 11 19.12 24.47 -9.39
N SER A 12 17.91 25.00 -9.27
CA SER A 12 17.04 24.76 -8.10
C SER A 12 16.71 23.28 -7.93
N LEU A 13 16.32 22.58 -9.01
CA LEU A 13 16.01 21.15 -8.97
C LEU A 13 17.24 20.31 -8.56
N ILE A 14 18.42 20.61 -9.10
CA ILE A 14 19.68 19.94 -8.74
C ILE A 14 20.07 20.25 -7.29
N SER A 15 19.85 21.48 -6.82
CA SER A 15 20.17 21.88 -5.45
C SER A 15 19.39 21.06 -4.43
N ILE A 16 18.10 20.80 -4.67
CA ILE A 16 17.29 19.92 -3.82
C ILE A 16 17.87 18.50 -3.78
N VAL A 17 18.23 17.93 -4.93
CA VAL A 17 18.85 16.59 -4.99
C VAL A 17 20.12 16.53 -4.17
N VAL A 18 21.00 17.53 -4.31
CA VAL A 18 22.26 17.59 -3.57
C VAL A 18 22.00 17.71 -2.07
N VAL A 19 21.06 18.55 -1.64
CA VAL A 19 20.72 18.72 -0.22
C VAL A 19 20.15 17.43 0.36
N ILE A 20 19.13 16.84 -0.27
CA ILE A 20 18.47 15.61 0.24
C ILE A 20 19.44 14.43 0.29
N ILE A 21 20.26 14.24 -0.75
CA ILE A 21 21.27 13.17 -0.73
C ILE A 21 22.32 13.43 0.34
N ALA A 22 22.79 14.67 0.51
CA ALA A 22 23.80 15.00 1.50
C ALA A 22 23.32 14.79 2.94
N ILE A 23 22.09 15.16 3.27
CA ILE A 23 21.55 14.98 4.63
C ILE A 23 21.32 13.52 4.98
N ASN A 24 21.07 12.65 3.99
CA ASN A 24 20.93 11.21 4.20
C ASN A 24 22.25 10.52 4.64
N PHE A 25 23.39 11.22 4.60
CA PHE A 25 24.65 10.76 5.21
C PHE A 25 24.86 11.30 6.64
N ALA A 26 23.97 12.16 7.13
CA ALA A 26 24.00 12.71 8.48
C ALA A 26 23.20 11.83 9.46
N GLU A 27 23.24 12.19 10.74
CA GLU A 27 22.41 11.55 11.76
C GLU A 27 20.91 11.80 11.49
N ARG A 28 20.08 10.91 12.03
CA ARG A 28 18.63 10.90 11.82
C ARG A 28 17.97 12.24 12.19
N GLU A 29 18.29 12.76 13.36
CA GLU A 29 17.76 14.02 13.88
C GLU A 29 18.09 15.21 12.96
N ILE A 30 19.29 15.23 12.36
CA ILE A 30 19.71 16.26 11.41
C ILE A 30 18.93 16.12 10.10
N THR A 31 18.67 14.89 9.67
CA THR A 31 17.87 14.61 8.46
C THR A 31 16.46 15.13 8.61
N ASP A 32 15.78 14.78 9.71
CA ASP A 32 14.40 15.18 10.00
C ASP A 32 14.28 16.71 10.09
N LEU A 33 15.22 17.34 10.81
CA LEU A 33 15.26 18.79 10.97
C LEU A 33 15.47 19.51 9.64
N VAL A 34 16.47 19.11 8.84
CA VAL A 34 16.79 19.82 7.60
C VAL A 34 15.71 19.60 6.55
N ALA A 35 15.13 18.40 6.45
CA ALA A 35 14.04 18.11 5.51
C ALA A 35 12.81 18.96 5.81
N ASN A 36 12.34 18.98 7.06
CA ASN A 36 11.23 19.82 7.50
C ASN A 36 11.48 21.31 7.24
N LEU A 37 12.67 21.82 7.61
CA LEU A 37 13.01 23.21 7.38
C LEU A 37 13.11 23.59 5.89
N LEU A 38 13.38 22.62 5.01
CA LEU A 38 13.47 22.84 3.56
C LEU A 38 12.10 23.10 2.92
N TYR A 39 11.02 22.54 3.48
CA TYR A 39 9.65 22.81 3.00
C TYR A 39 9.25 24.28 3.17
N ILE A 40 9.78 24.97 4.18
CA ILE A 40 9.46 26.38 4.46
C ILE A 40 9.82 27.29 3.28
N PRO A 41 11.09 27.45 2.86
CA PRO A 41 11.44 28.36 1.76
C PRO A 41 10.86 27.91 0.41
N VAL A 42 10.73 26.61 0.17
CA VAL A 42 10.21 26.07 -1.10
C VAL A 42 8.72 26.40 -1.26
N ASN A 43 7.89 26.07 -0.27
CA ASN A 43 6.46 26.35 -0.32
C ASN A 43 6.17 27.85 -0.19
N LEU A 44 6.92 28.57 0.64
CA LEU A 44 6.76 30.02 0.76
C LEU A 44 7.04 30.72 -0.58
N PHE A 45 8.03 30.26 -1.36
CA PHE A 45 8.28 30.80 -2.69
C PHE A 45 7.10 30.55 -3.66
N PHE A 46 6.47 29.37 -3.57
CA PHE A 46 5.25 29.09 -4.33
C PHE A 46 4.11 30.06 -3.96
N VAL A 47 3.84 30.24 -2.66
CA VAL A 47 2.82 31.18 -2.16
C VAL A 47 3.10 32.61 -2.62
N ILE A 48 4.32 33.10 -2.43
CA ILE A 48 4.68 34.48 -2.75
C ILE A 48 4.50 34.73 -4.25
N THR A 49 5.01 33.83 -5.11
CA THR A 49 4.93 34.01 -6.56
C THR A 49 3.48 33.92 -7.07
N SER A 50 2.68 32.98 -6.57
CA SER A 50 1.27 32.85 -6.98
C SER A 50 0.44 34.07 -6.55
N VAL A 51 0.61 34.54 -5.31
CA VAL A 51 -0.13 35.68 -4.76
C VAL A 51 0.28 36.99 -5.45
N ILE A 52 1.58 37.25 -5.61
CA ILE A 52 2.06 38.45 -6.31
C ILE A 52 1.50 38.50 -7.73
N LEU A 53 1.52 37.38 -8.45
CA LEU A 53 0.96 37.34 -9.81
C LEU A 53 -0.55 37.58 -9.80
N THR A 54 -1.27 36.99 -8.84
CA THR A 54 -2.73 37.20 -8.67
C THR A 54 -3.07 38.67 -8.48
N ILE A 55 -2.28 39.39 -7.67
CA ILE A 55 -2.50 40.83 -7.39
C ILE A 55 -2.14 41.69 -8.60
N ARG A 56 -1.04 41.37 -9.29
CA ARG A 56 -0.54 42.17 -10.42
C ARG A 56 -1.37 42.00 -11.69
N THR A 57 -2.00 40.85 -11.88
CA THR A 57 -2.76 40.61 -13.11
C THR A 57 -4.04 41.45 -13.15
N LYS A 58 -4.28 42.09 -14.30
CA LYS A 58 -5.54 42.80 -14.58
C LYS A 58 -6.49 41.97 -15.45
N GLU A 59 -6.04 40.83 -15.96
CA GLU A 59 -6.82 39.99 -16.87
C GLU A 59 -7.72 39.05 -16.06
N LYS A 60 -9.04 39.11 -16.29
CA LYS A 60 -10.04 38.47 -15.42
C LYS A 60 -9.93 36.93 -15.44
N ALA A 61 -9.63 36.33 -16.59
CA ALA A 61 -9.56 34.87 -16.72
C ALA A 61 -8.33 34.31 -16.00
N LEU A 62 -7.18 34.97 -16.17
CA LEU A 62 -5.93 34.69 -15.51
C LEU A 62 -6.05 34.90 -14.00
N ARG A 63 -6.66 36.00 -13.58
CA ARG A 63 -6.92 36.25 -12.16
C ARG A 63 -7.74 35.14 -11.53
N LYS A 64 -8.77 34.64 -12.22
CA LYS A 64 -9.59 33.54 -11.72
C LYS A 64 -8.78 32.25 -11.56
N PHE A 65 -7.95 31.88 -12.55
CA PHE A 65 -7.01 30.77 -12.44
C PHE A 65 -6.08 30.94 -11.22
N LEU A 66 -5.48 32.12 -11.07
CA LEU A 66 -4.47 32.37 -10.05
C LEU A 66 -5.03 32.48 -8.63
N VAL A 67 -6.30 32.88 -8.46
CA VAL A 67 -6.97 32.83 -7.16
C VAL A 67 -7.01 31.39 -6.67
N PHE A 68 -7.51 30.47 -7.49
CA PHE A 68 -7.53 29.03 -7.16
C PHE A 68 -6.12 28.46 -6.99
N TYR A 69 -5.17 28.88 -7.83
CA TYR A 69 -3.78 28.46 -7.72
C TYR A 69 -3.11 28.94 -6.44
N SER A 70 -3.45 30.15 -5.98
CA SER A 70 -2.95 30.69 -4.71
C SER A 70 -3.63 30.04 -3.51
N VAL A 71 -4.90 29.63 -3.61
CA VAL A 71 -5.55 28.80 -2.60
C VAL A 71 -4.80 27.47 -2.46
N ALA A 72 -4.39 26.84 -3.57
CA ALA A 72 -3.59 25.63 -3.51
C ALA A 72 -2.26 25.85 -2.76
N ALA A 73 -1.52 26.89 -3.16
CA ALA A 73 -0.24 27.24 -2.55
C ALA A 73 -0.34 27.54 -1.05
N ILE A 74 -1.33 28.35 -0.64
CA ILE A 74 -1.52 28.74 0.76
C ILE A 74 -1.91 27.52 1.59
N SER A 75 -2.85 26.70 1.11
CA SER A 75 -3.31 25.52 1.85
C SER A 75 -2.18 24.53 2.06
N TRP A 76 -1.41 24.19 1.01
CA TRP A 76 -0.27 23.29 1.16
C TRP A 76 0.83 23.87 2.04
N PHE A 77 1.14 25.17 1.95
CA PHE A 77 2.07 25.80 2.90
C PHE A 77 1.61 25.63 4.35
N VAL A 78 0.33 25.91 4.64
CA VAL A 78 -0.22 25.74 6.00
C VAL A 78 -0.18 24.29 6.46
N ALA A 79 -0.52 23.33 5.59
CA ALA A 79 -0.45 21.90 5.89
C ALA A 79 0.97 21.49 6.29
N GLU A 80 1.96 21.85 5.48
CA GLU A 80 3.38 21.57 5.71
C GLU A 80 3.89 22.21 7.00
N GLN A 81 3.51 23.46 7.28
CA GLN A 81 3.92 24.12 8.54
C GLN A 81 3.28 23.44 9.76
N TYR A 82 2.05 22.96 9.63
CA TYR A 82 1.38 22.23 10.70
C TYR A 82 2.05 20.87 10.94
N TRP A 83 2.35 20.12 9.87
CA TRP A 83 3.07 18.86 9.93
C TRP A 83 4.46 19.03 10.58
N THR A 84 5.24 20.01 10.13
CA THR A 84 6.55 20.33 10.72
C THR A 84 6.48 20.62 12.22
N VAL A 85 5.41 21.29 12.69
CA VAL A 85 5.24 21.55 14.12
C VAL A 85 4.86 20.26 14.88
N LEU A 86 3.97 19.43 14.34
CA LEU A 86 3.64 18.13 14.94
C LEU A 86 4.89 17.26 15.11
N GLU A 87 5.71 17.17 14.07
CA GLU A 87 6.87 16.30 14.04
C GLU A 87 8.04 16.84 14.88
N LEU A 88 8.45 18.09 14.66
CA LEU A 88 9.65 18.64 15.31
C LEU A 88 9.41 19.15 16.74
N VAL A 89 8.20 19.57 17.08
CA VAL A 89 7.89 20.18 18.38
C VAL A 89 7.12 19.20 19.28
N TYR A 90 6.08 18.57 18.73
CA TYR A 90 5.25 17.64 19.51
C TYR A 90 5.76 16.19 19.45
N HIS A 91 6.61 15.84 18.48
CA HIS A 91 7.08 14.48 18.25
C HIS A 91 5.93 13.47 18.09
N GLU A 92 4.87 13.89 17.41
CA GLU A 92 3.66 13.09 17.17
C GLU A 92 3.46 12.82 15.68
N GLU A 93 3.30 11.53 15.32
CA GLU A 93 2.89 11.08 14.00
C GLU A 93 1.40 10.68 14.02
N VAL A 94 0.54 11.69 14.14
CA VAL A 94 -0.92 11.48 14.16
C VAL A 94 -1.49 11.55 12.75
N PHE A 95 -1.97 10.41 12.25
CA PHE A 95 -2.83 10.35 11.07
C PHE A 95 -4.18 9.73 11.48
N PRO A 96 -5.32 10.37 11.16
CA PRO A 96 -5.49 11.63 10.45
C PRO A 96 -5.29 12.87 11.35
N SER A 97 -4.92 14.00 10.75
CA SER A 97 -4.59 15.26 11.43
C SER A 97 -5.34 16.48 10.86
N LEU A 98 -5.17 17.65 11.51
CA LEU A 98 -5.65 18.90 10.94
C LEU A 98 -4.88 19.32 9.67
N ALA A 99 -3.66 18.82 9.45
CA ALA A 99 -2.91 19.08 8.21
C ALA A 99 -3.64 18.50 6.99
N ASP A 100 -4.28 17.33 7.13
CA ASP A 100 -5.04 16.66 6.06
C ASP A 100 -6.16 17.53 5.49
N LEU A 101 -6.83 18.32 6.35
CA LEU A 101 -7.81 19.29 5.90
C LEU A 101 -7.19 20.30 4.92
N PHE A 102 -6.00 20.82 5.23
CA PHE A 102 -5.30 21.78 4.39
C PHE A 102 -4.68 21.12 3.15
N TYR A 103 -4.21 19.88 3.24
CA TYR A 103 -3.78 19.11 2.06
C TYR A 103 -4.93 18.96 1.05
N LEU A 104 -6.11 18.56 1.52
CA LEU A 104 -7.31 18.43 0.68
C LEU A 104 -7.81 19.77 0.13
N LEU A 105 -7.78 20.85 0.92
CA LEU A 105 -8.07 22.20 0.42
C LEU A 105 -7.08 22.64 -0.68
N GLY A 106 -5.84 22.19 -0.60
CA GLY A 106 -4.84 22.38 -1.64
C GLY A 106 -5.26 21.74 -2.97
N TYR A 107 -5.72 20.49 -2.94
CA TYR A 107 -6.31 19.82 -4.09
C TYR A 107 -7.49 20.59 -4.68
N VAL A 108 -8.43 21.06 -3.85
CA VAL A 108 -9.58 21.87 -4.30
C VAL A 108 -9.11 23.13 -5.05
N GLY A 109 -8.09 23.82 -4.52
CA GLY A 109 -7.46 24.95 -5.18
C GLY A 109 -6.88 24.57 -6.55
N LEU A 110 -6.08 23.49 -6.62
CA LEU A 110 -5.44 23.08 -7.87
C LEU A 110 -6.45 22.62 -8.93
N PHE A 111 -7.46 21.84 -8.55
CA PHE A 111 -8.57 21.47 -9.44
C PHE A 111 -9.31 22.69 -9.96
N GLY A 112 -9.64 23.65 -9.08
CA GLY A 112 -10.25 24.92 -9.47
C GLY A 112 -9.41 25.64 -10.53
N ALA A 113 -8.08 25.68 -10.36
CA ALA A 113 -7.17 26.27 -11.31
C ALA A 113 -7.21 25.52 -12.67
N LEU A 114 -7.05 24.19 -12.65
CA LEU A 114 -7.04 23.35 -13.85
C LEU A 114 -8.36 23.39 -14.63
N VAL A 115 -9.50 23.39 -13.95
CA VAL A 115 -10.83 23.52 -14.57
C VAL A 115 -10.93 24.80 -15.39
N ASN A 116 -10.45 25.94 -14.86
CA ASN A 116 -10.51 27.21 -15.58
C ASN A 116 -9.66 27.22 -16.87
N ILE A 117 -8.60 26.40 -16.94
CA ILE A 117 -7.77 26.29 -18.15
C ILE A 117 -8.30 25.23 -19.12
N VAL A 118 -8.64 24.05 -18.62
CA VAL A 118 -8.89 22.86 -19.44
C VAL A 118 -10.34 22.80 -19.92
N PHE A 119 -11.34 23.06 -19.07
CA PHE A 119 -12.76 22.86 -19.43
C PHE A 119 -13.22 23.71 -20.61
N PRO A 120 -12.87 25.01 -20.70
CA PRO A 120 -13.21 25.82 -21.88
C PRO A 120 -12.68 25.25 -23.20
N ARG A 121 -11.67 24.36 -23.15
CA ARG A 121 -10.95 23.80 -24.31
C ARG A 121 -11.28 22.33 -24.58
N LEU A 122 -12.07 21.66 -23.74
CA LEU A 122 -12.39 20.23 -23.90
C LEU A 122 -13.11 19.90 -25.22
N ARG A 123 -13.84 20.86 -25.80
CA ARG A 123 -14.48 20.72 -27.12
C ARG A 123 -13.47 20.64 -28.27
N GLN A 124 -12.29 21.22 -28.10
CA GLN A 124 -11.22 21.23 -29.10
C GLN A 124 -10.35 19.96 -29.03
N ILE A 125 -10.45 19.22 -27.93
CA ILE A 125 -9.68 18.01 -27.67
C ILE A 125 -10.48 16.80 -28.18
N SER A 126 -9.82 15.93 -28.94
CA SER A 126 -10.46 14.73 -29.49
C SER A 126 -10.97 13.81 -28.38
N ILE A 127 -12.02 13.05 -28.69
CA ILE A 127 -12.59 12.09 -27.73
C ILE A 127 -11.56 11.03 -27.31
N ASP A 128 -10.71 10.60 -28.24
CA ASP A 128 -9.64 9.61 -27.99
C ASP A 128 -8.67 10.06 -26.89
N VAL A 129 -8.30 11.34 -26.85
CA VAL A 129 -7.39 11.89 -25.83
C VAL A 129 -8.06 11.90 -24.46
N LYS A 130 -9.35 12.26 -24.41
CA LYS A 130 -10.12 12.27 -23.15
C LYS A 130 -10.27 10.86 -22.60
N LEU A 131 -10.60 9.89 -23.46
CA LEU A 131 -10.72 8.48 -23.08
C LEU A 131 -9.39 7.88 -22.65
N LEU A 132 -8.29 8.19 -23.35
CA LEU A 132 -6.96 7.73 -22.96
C LEU A 132 -6.55 8.31 -21.60
N GLY A 133 -6.81 9.60 -21.35
CA GLY A 133 -6.58 10.20 -20.03
C GLY A 133 -7.37 9.51 -18.92
N ILE A 134 -8.63 9.13 -19.18
CA ILE A 134 -9.46 8.38 -18.22
C ILE A 134 -8.85 7.00 -17.96
N ALA A 135 -8.47 6.28 -19.00
CA ALA A 135 -7.86 4.95 -18.86
C ALA A 135 -6.58 5.00 -18.02
N ILE A 136 -5.72 6.00 -18.24
CA ILE A 136 -4.50 6.24 -17.45
C ILE A 136 -4.83 6.50 -15.98
N SER A 137 -5.86 7.32 -15.73
CA SER A 137 -6.26 7.70 -14.37
C SER A 137 -6.81 6.51 -13.60
N ILE A 138 -7.66 5.70 -14.24
CA ILE A 138 -8.19 4.46 -13.66
C ILE A 138 -7.07 3.46 -13.38
N PHE A 139 -6.07 3.38 -14.28
CA PHE A 139 -4.92 2.48 -14.12
C PHE A 139 -4.11 2.78 -12.85
N LEU A 140 -3.89 4.05 -12.53
CA LEU A 140 -3.20 4.45 -11.29
C LEU A 140 -4.12 4.28 -10.07
N LEU A 141 -5.41 4.57 -10.22
CA LEU A 141 -6.39 4.50 -9.14
C LEU A 141 -6.58 3.09 -8.56
N ILE A 142 -6.69 2.08 -9.43
CA ILE A 142 -7.08 0.72 -9.03
C ILE A 142 -6.12 0.13 -7.98
N PRO A 143 -4.79 0.07 -8.20
CA PRO A 143 -3.85 -0.46 -7.21
C PRO A 143 -3.90 0.32 -5.89
N SER A 144 -4.02 1.65 -5.94
CA SER A 144 -4.05 2.48 -4.74
C SER A 144 -5.32 2.28 -3.91
N ILE A 145 -6.49 2.10 -4.53
CA ILE A 145 -7.73 1.75 -3.82
C ILE A 145 -7.56 0.40 -3.12
N ILE A 146 -7.04 -0.62 -3.83
CA ILE A 146 -6.84 -1.97 -3.29
C ILE A 146 -5.92 -1.91 -2.07
N LEU A 147 -4.77 -1.25 -2.22
CA LEU A 147 -3.78 -1.12 -1.17
C LEU A 147 -4.35 -0.42 0.08
N THR A 148 -5.11 0.65 -0.12
CA THR A 148 -5.76 1.40 0.97
C THR A 148 -6.86 0.57 1.66
N SER A 149 -7.60 -0.24 0.89
CA SER A 149 -8.70 -1.07 1.43
C SER A 149 -8.23 -2.33 2.16
N THR A 150 -7.01 -2.81 1.89
CA THR A 150 -6.46 -4.03 2.48
C THR A 150 -5.64 -3.80 3.74
N VAL A 151 -5.19 -2.56 3.97
CA VAL A 151 -4.26 -2.25 5.08
C VAL A 151 -4.90 -1.45 6.20
N LEU A 152 -5.96 -0.66 5.94
CA LEU A 152 -6.48 0.25 6.97
C LEU A 152 -7.45 -0.42 7.94
N GLU A 153 -7.04 -0.37 9.21
CA GLU A 153 -7.77 -0.72 10.42
C GLU A 153 -9.12 0.02 10.56
N SER A 154 -9.87 -0.38 11.57
CA SER A 154 -11.29 -0.11 11.86
C SER A 154 -11.84 1.33 11.79
N ASP A 155 -11.02 2.39 11.67
CA ASP A 155 -11.47 3.79 11.65
C ASP A 155 -12.02 4.24 10.27
N PRO A 156 -13.32 4.57 10.16
CA PRO A 156 -13.91 5.08 8.92
C PRO A 156 -13.31 6.40 8.43
N LEU A 157 -12.83 7.26 9.34
CA LEU A 157 -12.32 8.58 8.99
C LEU A 157 -10.92 8.50 8.37
N ALA A 158 -10.00 7.77 9.01
CA ALA A 158 -8.70 7.42 8.42
C ALA A 158 -8.87 6.76 7.05
N ARG A 159 -9.73 5.76 6.93
CA ARG A 159 -10.02 5.08 5.65
C ARG A 159 -10.54 6.04 4.58
N GLY A 160 -11.47 6.93 4.94
CA GLY A 160 -12.02 7.92 4.01
C GLY A 160 -10.97 8.91 3.52
N LEU A 161 -10.09 9.37 4.40
CA LEU A 161 -9.00 10.28 4.05
C LEU A 161 -7.95 9.60 3.18
N SER A 162 -7.49 8.41 3.57
CA SER A 162 -6.51 7.66 2.77
C SER A 162 -7.01 7.32 1.37
N LEU A 163 -8.32 7.05 1.19
CA LEU A 163 -8.91 6.84 -0.15
C LEU A 163 -9.04 8.14 -0.95
N SER A 164 -9.16 9.28 -0.27
CA SER A 164 -9.33 10.58 -0.93
C SER A 164 -8.10 10.95 -1.74
N TYR A 165 -6.88 10.71 -1.23
CA TYR A 165 -5.63 11.06 -1.92
C TYR A 165 -5.49 10.37 -3.28
N PRO A 166 -5.54 9.03 -3.42
CA PRO A 166 -5.47 8.36 -4.72
C PRO A 166 -6.58 8.77 -5.70
N ILE A 167 -7.79 9.04 -5.22
CA ILE A 167 -8.92 9.50 -6.06
C ILE A 167 -8.61 10.88 -6.63
N LEU A 168 -8.13 11.79 -5.78
CA LEU A 168 -7.79 13.16 -6.19
C LEU A 168 -6.57 13.15 -7.12
N ASP A 169 -5.54 12.36 -6.84
CA ASP A 169 -4.37 12.17 -7.70
C ASP A 169 -4.74 11.64 -9.08
N SER A 170 -5.65 10.66 -9.13
CA SER A 170 -6.15 10.13 -10.40
C SER A 170 -6.91 11.19 -11.20
N GLY A 171 -7.68 12.05 -10.52
CA GLY A 171 -8.30 13.22 -11.14
C GLY A 171 -7.26 14.21 -11.70
N LEU A 172 -6.21 14.51 -10.95
CA LEU A 172 -5.11 15.38 -11.42
C LEU A 172 -4.36 14.76 -12.60
N LEU A 173 -4.16 13.44 -12.59
CA LEU A 173 -3.52 12.70 -13.68
C LEU A 173 -4.32 12.78 -14.99
N TRP A 174 -5.65 12.81 -14.90
CA TRP A 174 -6.51 13.05 -16.06
C TRP A 174 -6.23 14.42 -16.68
N PHE A 175 -6.20 15.48 -15.87
CA PHE A 175 -5.88 16.84 -16.34
C PHE A 175 -4.47 16.91 -16.93
N ALA A 176 -3.48 16.33 -16.25
CA ALA A 176 -2.10 16.23 -16.73
C ALA A 176 -2.02 15.57 -18.11
N SER A 177 -2.70 14.43 -18.29
CA SER A 177 -2.78 13.69 -19.56
C SER A 177 -3.43 14.53 -20.66
N VAL A 178 -4.55 15.17 -20.36
CA VAL A 178 -5.27 16.03 -21.32
C VAL A 178 -4.42 17.25 -21.71
N ILE A 179 -3.66 17.83 -20.78
CA ILE A 179 -2.77 18.95 -21.07
C ILE A 179 -1.63 18.51 -22.00
N LEU A 180 -0.91 17.44 -21.66
CA LEU A 180 0.22 16.95 -22.47
C LEU A 180 -0.20 16.51 -23.88
N MET A 181 -1.38 15.89 -24.00
CA MET A 181 -1.91 15.40 -25.28
C MET A 181 -2.65 16.48 -26.09
N GLY A 182 -3.41 17.34 -25.42
CA GLY A 182 -4.27 18.34 -26.04
C GLY A 182 -3.54 19.61 -26.45
N PHE A 183 -2.47 19.99 -25.74
CA PHE A 183 -1.81 21.29 -25.91
C PHE A 183 -0.48 21.17 -26.68
N THR A 184 -0.12 22.22 -27.43
CA THR A 184 1.09 22.25 -28.27
C THR A 184 2.35 22.51 -27.46
N TRP A 185 3.31 21.58 -27.54
CA TRP A 185 4.59 21.63 -26.82
C TRP A 185 5.34 22.95 -26.96
N LYS A 186 5.64 23.38 -28.20
CA LYS A 186 6.42 24.59 -28.47
C LYS A 186 5.76 25.92 -28.10
N LYS A 187 4.44 25.94 -27.85
CA LYS A 187 3.71 27.20 -27.65
C LYS A 187 3.17 27.39 -26.23
N ASN A 188 3.23 26.36 -25.37
CA ASN A 188 2.61 26.34 -24.05
C ASN A 188 3.57 25.76 -22.98
N GLU A 189 4.84 26.17 -22.97
CA GLU A 189 5.88 25.66 -22.06
C GLU A 189 5.45 25.65 -20.59
N LEU A 190 4.74 26.69 -20.12
CA LEU A 190 4.24 26.77 -18.73
C LEU A 190 3.30 25.63 -18.35
N MET A 191 2.48 25.17 -19.30
CA MET A 191 1.57 24.05 -19.04
C MET A 191 2.34 22.73 -18.86
N HIS A 192 3.53 22.60 -19.43
CA HIS A 192 4.36 21.42 -19.23
C HIS A 192 4.98 21.42 -17.84
N TYR A 193 5.50 22.57 -17.37
CA TYR A 193 5.99 22.68 -15.99
C TYR A 193 4.87 22.39 -14.98
N LEU A 194 3.66 22.91 -15.21
CA LEU A 194 2.50 22.59 -14.38
C LEU A 194 2.19 21.08 -14.40
N THR A 195 2.20 20.45 -15.59
CA THR A 195 1.98 19.01 -15.67
C THR A 195 3.07 18.20 -14.99
N PHE A 196 4.35 18.49 -15.21
CA PHE A 196 5.43 17.75 -14.56
C PHE A 196 5.40 17.95 -13.04
N GLY A 197 4.99 19.13 -12.55
CA GLY A 197 4.74 19.35 -11.13
C GLY A 197 3.65 18.43 -10.60
N ILE A 198 2.52 18.31 -11.30
CA ILE A 198 1.44 17.37 -10.95
C ILE A 198 1.94 15.92 -10.94
N LEU A 199 2.71 15.51 -11.95
CA LEU A 199 3.22 14.15 -12.04
C LEU A 199 4.18 13.82 -10.87
N PHE A 200 5.07 14.74 -10.50
CA PHE A 200 5.95 14.52 -9.34
C PHE A 200 5.17 14.51 -8.04
N PHE A 201 4.13 15.34 -7.90
CA PHE A 201 3.25 15.31 -6.73
C PHE A 201 2.58 13.93 -6.57
N ILE A 202 1.97 13.40 -7.63
CA ILE A 202 1.34 12.06 -7.62
C ILE A 202 2.36 10.96 -7.30
N ILE A 203 3.59 11.04 -7.85
CA ILE A 203 4.65 10.07 -7.56
C ILE A 203 5.00 10.09 -6.07
N ALA A 204 5.11 11.28 -5.48
CA ALA A 204 5.43 11.43 -4.06
C ALA A 204 4.31 10.90 -3.16
N ASP A 205 3.05 11.29 -3.40
CA ASP A 205 1.88 10.79 -2.65
C ASP A 205 1.74 9.26 -2.77
N THR A 206 1.94 8.71 -3.97
CA THR A 206 1.92 7.25 -4.18
C THR A 206 3.03 6.56 -3.39
N TYR A 207 4.24 7.12 -3.40
CA TYR A 207 5.36 6.59 -2.62
C TYR A 207 5.08 6.64 -1.12
N PHE A 208 4.56 7.76 -0.62
CA PHE A 208 4.20 7.94 0.79
C PHE A 208 3.20 6.87 1.25
N VAL A 209 2.11 6.67 0.50
CA VAL A 209 1.11 5.65 0.85
C VAL A 209 1.73 4.25 0.89
N VAL A 210 2.53 3.89 -0.11
CA VAL A 210 3.18 2.57 -0.17
C VAL A 210 4.18 2.39 0.98
N SER A 211 5.07 3.36 1.19
CA SER A 211 6.13 3.26 2.20
C SER A 211 5.62 3.36 3.64
N SER A 212 4.49 4.04 3.87
CA SER A 212 3.84 4.11 5.19
C SER A 212 3.24 2.77 5.61
N ILE A 213 2.77 1.98 4.64
CA ILE A 213 2.16 0.65 4.91
C ILE A 213 3.20 -0.35 5.42
N ASP A 214 4.43 -0.25 4.92
CA ASP A 214 5.53 -1.12 5.34
C ASP A 214 6.39 -0.49 6.44
N GLU A 215 5.92 0.62 7.04
CA GLU A 215 6.61 1.37 8.09
C GLU A 215 8.05 1.76 7.70
N THR A 216 8.30 1.95 6.39
CA THR A 216 9.61 2.33 5.83
C THR A 216 9.70 3.80 5.48
N TYR A 217 8.57 4.50 5.46
CA TYR A 217 8.55 5.95 5.29
C TYR A 217 9.20 6.61 6.50
N TYR A 218 9.93 7.69 6.22
CA TYR A 218 10.58 8.50 7.23
C TYR A 218 10.83 9.89 6.63
N VAL A 219 10.94 10.93 7.45
CA VAL A 219 11.11 12.28 6.94
C VAL A 219 12.52 12.56 6.41
N GLY A 220 12.63 13.26 5.30
CA GLY A 220 13.89 13.42 4.57
C GLY A 220 14.30 12.18 3.76
N ASN A 221 13.37 11.25 3.54
CA ASN A 221 13.56 10.16 2.59
C ASN A 221 13.94 10.70 1.20
N PRO A 222 14.86 10.04 0.47
CA PRO A 222 15.26 10.48 -0.87
C PRO A 222 14.11 10.69 -1.87
N PHE A 223 12.97 10.01 -1.71
CA PHE A 223 11.80 10.19 -2.56
C PHE A 223 11.04 11.51 -2.32
N GLU A 224 11.26 12.20 -1.20
CA GLU A 224 10.67 13.53 -0.95
C GLU A 224 11.13 14.59 -1.96
N ILE A 225 12.23 14.33 -2.68
CA ILE A 225 12.67 15.14 -3.84
C ILE A 225 11.51 15.41 -4.79
N PHE A 226 10.57 14.46 -4.96
CA PHE A 226 9.42 14.62 -5.85
C PHE A 226 8.40 15.65 -5.33
N TRP A 227 8.10 15.72 -4.02
CA TRP A 227 7.31 16.81 -3.47
C TRP A 227 8.01 18.16 -3.66
N PHE A 228 9.30 18.27 -3.32
CA PHE A 228 10.05 19.52 -3.54
C PHE A 228 10.06 19.97 -5.01
N TRP A 229 10.30 19.05 -5.94
CA TRP A 229 10.27 19.34 -7.37
C TRP A 229 8.89 19.77 -7.84
N SER A 230 7.81 19.20 -7.29
CA SER A 230 6.45 19.62 -7.58
C SER A 230 6.23 21.10 -7.21
N TYR A 231 6.58 21.50 -5.99
CA TYR A 231 6.41 22.86 -5.50
C TYR A 231 7.30 23.86 -6.25
N ILE A 232 8.54 23.49 -6.58
CA ILE A 232 9.44 24.32 -7.39
C ILE A 232 8.85 24.55 -8.79
N LEU A 233 8.32 23.52 -9.45
CA LEU A 233 7.71 23.66 -10.76
C LEU A 233 6.45 24.52 -10.70
N PHE A 234 5.62 24.35 -9.66
CA PHE A 234 4.44 25.18 -9.44
C PHE A 234 4.80 26.65 -9.21
N ALA A 235 5.79 26.92 -8.36
CA ALA A 235 6.32 28.26 -8.15
C ALA A 235 6.90 28.86 -9.43
N PHE A 236 7.62 28.06 -10.24
CA PHE A 236 8.20 28.51 -11.49
C PHE A 236 7.14 28.91 -12.52
N VAL A 237 6.01 28.20 -12.56
CA VAL A 237 4.85 28.56 -13.40
C VAL A 237 4.34 29.96 -13.04
N ALA A 238 4.14 30.24 -11.74
CA ALA A 238 3.72 31.56 -11.28
C ALA A 238 4.79 32.64 -11.52
N TYR A 239 6.06 32.35 -11.20
CA TYR A 239 7.18 33.26 -11.43
C TYR A 239 7.28 33.73 -12.89
N ARG A 240 7.19 32.79 -13.84
CA ARG A 240 7.21 33.12 -15.28
C ARG A 240 6.05 34.00 -15.71
N GLY A 241 4.90 33.87 -15.05
CA GLY A 241 3.76 34.75 -15.28
C GLY A 241 3.96 36.18 -14.75
N ILE A 242 4.75 36.37 -13.69
CA ILE A 242 5.09 37.70 -13.16
C ILE A 242 5.95 38.47 -14.17
N GLU A 243 6.95 37.81 -14.75
CA GLU A 243 7.86 38.43 -15.71
C GLU A 243 7.18 38.74 -17.05
N SER A 244 6.18 37.93 -17.44
CA SER A 244 5.49 38.12 -18.71
C SER A 244 4.05 37.60 -18.65
N ALA A 245 3.14 38.47 -18.18
CA ALA A 245 1.71 38.18 -18.13
C ALA A 245 1.12 37.87 -19.52
N SER A 246 1.73 38.40 -20.59
CA SER A 246 1.34 38.10 -21.97
C SER A 246 1.49 36.62 -22.35
N ILE A 247 2.36 35.85 -21.65
CA ILE A 247 2.49 34.40 -21.85
C ILE A 247 1.22 33.68 -21.40
N PHE A 248 0.69 34.03 -20.23
CA PHE A 248 -0.57 33.47 -19.74
C PHE A 248 -1.76 33.96 -20.54
N ASP A 249 -1.81 35.25 -20.90
CA ASP A 249 -2.84 35.79 -21.78
C ASP A 249 -2.87 35.06 -23.13
N ASN A 250 -1.72 34.72 -23.71
CA ASN A 250 -1.68 33.95 -24.95
C ASN A 250 -2.21 32.52 -24.80
N ILE A 251 -2.03 31.91 -23.63
CA ILE A 251 -2.59 30.59 -23.29
C ILE A 251 -4.11 30.71 -23.11
N LEU A 252 -4.57 31.76 -22.42
CA LEU A 252 -5.97 31.98 -22.03
C LEU A 252 -6.84 32.56 -23.16
N LYS A 253 -6.29 33.43 -24.03
CA LYS A 253 -7.00 34.14 -25.11
C LYS A 253 -6.98 33.45 -26.47
N ARG A 254 -6.14 32.43 -26.70
CA ARG A 254 -6.09 31.75 -28.01
C ARG A 254 -7.45 31.14 -28.37
N THR A 255 -8.05 31.67 -29.44
CA THR A 255 -9.37 31.33 -29.97
C THR A 255 -9.34 30.12 -30.93
N ASP A 256 -10.52 29.51 -31.11
CA ASP A 256 -10.84 28.32 -31.93
C ASP A 256 -10.29 28.31 -33.37
N ALA A 257 -9.87 29.45 -33.92
CA ALA A 257 -9.41 29.59 -35.29
C ALA A 257 -7.97 29.05 -35.50
N ASP A 258 -7.10 29.17 -34.50
CA ASP A 258 -5.67 28.80 -34.63
C ASP A 258 -5.43 27.30 -34.41
N VAL A 259 -6.34 26.62 -33.71
CA VAL A 259 -6.23 25.19 -33.37
C VAL A 259 -6.52 24.29 -34.58
N ARG A 260 -7.38 24.74 -35.50
CA ARG A 260 -7.70 24.01 -36.75
C ARG A 260 -6.49 23.81 -37.66
N LYS A 261 -5.40 24.58 -37.49
CA LYS A 261 -4.19 24.50 -38.32
C LYS A 261 -3.00 23.83 -37.65
N VAL A 262 -3.06 23.42 -36.37
CA VAL A 262 -1.91 22.78 -35.74
C VAL A 262 -1.91 21.27 -35.95
N ARG A 263 -1.53 20.86 -37.18
CA ARG A 263 -1.07 19.50 -37.49
C ARG A 263 0.29 19.23 -36.83
N PHE A 264 0.31 19.11 -35.50
CA PHE A 264 1.20 18.12 -34.88
C PHE A 264 0.37 16.84 -34.81
N PRO A 265 0.74 15.76 -35.52
CA PRO A 265 -0.09 14.56 -35.55
C PRO A 265 -0.34 14.07 -34.12
N LEU A 266 -1.62 13.95 -33.75
CA LEU A 266 -2.17 13.50 -32.45
C LEU A 266 -1.37 12.34 -31.83
N LYS A 267 -0.90 11.45 -32.71
CA LYS A 267 -0.09 10.28 -32.43
C LYS A 267 1.17 10.61 -31.61
N TYR A 268 1.96 11.63 -31.96
CA TYR A 268 3.23 11.93 -31.27
C TYR A 268 3.06 12.42 -29.83
N ARG A 269 1.90 13.00 -29.51
CA ARG A 269 1.61 13.42 -28.14
C ARG A 269 1.10 12.27 -27.29
N ILE A 270 0.28 11.39 -27.89
CA ILE A 270 -0.12 10.12 -27.29
C ILE A 270 1.13 9.35 -26.85
N PHE A 271 2.15 9.20 -27.70
CA PHE A 271 3.39 8.46 -27.35
C PHE A 271 4.24 9.09 -26.25
N LEU A 272 4.31 10.41 -26.16
CA LEU A 272 5.07 11.08 -25.11
C LEU A 272 4.36 10.94 -23.76
N THR A 273 3.03 11.03 -23.75
CA THR A 273 2.23 10.68 -22.58
C THR A 273 2.26 9.20 -22.26
N THR A 274 2.26 8.29 -23.25
CA THR A 274 2.40 6.85 -22.96
C THR A 274 3.76 6.57 -22.33
N GLY A 275 4.84 7.22 -22.77
CA GLY A 275 6.14 7.08 -22.14
C GLY A 275 6.17 7.62 -20.71
N THR A 276 5.53 8.76 -20.46
CA THR A 276 5.47 9.31 -19.08
C THR A 276 4.62 8.41 -18.19
N VAL A 277 3.51 7.89 -18.71
CA VAL A 277 2.60 6.94 -18.05
C VAL A 277 3.29 5.61 -17.80
N VAL A 278 4.03 5.07 -18.76
CA VAL A 278 4.78 3.83 -18.60
C VAL A 278 5.84 4.01 -17.55
N VAL A 279 6.53 5.14 -17.52
CA VAL A 279 7.53 5.41 -16.48
C VAL A 279 6.87 5.58 -15.12
N THR A 280 5.78 6.33 -14.99
CA THR A 280 5.05 6.46 -13.71
C THR A 280 4.47 5.12 -13.27
N SER A 281 3.83 4.37 -14.17
CA SER A 281 3.30 3.04 -13.91
C SER A 281 4.39 2.01 -13.63
N MET A 282 5.56 2.09 -14.26
CA MET A 282 6.70 1.23 -13.95
C MET A 282 7.32 1.60 -12.61
N ILE A 283 7.34 2.88 -12.23
CA ILE A 283 7.77 3.30 -10.89
C ILE A 283 6.74 2.83 -9.86
N THR A 284 5.45 3.05 -10.08
CA THR A 284 4.37 2.56 -9.20
C THR A 284 4.38 1.04 -9.10
N ILE A 285 4.55 0.31 -10.20
CA ILE A 285 4.65 -1.17 -10.19
C ILE A 285 5.98 -1.62 -9.57
N SER A 286 7.09 -0.92 -9.80
CA SER A 286 8.37 -1.26 -9.17
C SER A 286 8.36 -1.01 -7.66
N LEU A 287 7.58 -0.01 -7.21
CA LEU A 287 7.32 0.25 -5.79
C LEU A 287 6.36 -0.81 -5.22
N LEU A 288 5.29 -1.18 -5.93
CA LEU A 288 4.43 -2.31 -5.52
C LEU A 288 5.20 -3.64 -5.49
N ASN A 289 6.14 -3.85 -6.43
CA ASN A 289 6.98 -5.04 -6.53
C ASN A 289 8.03 -5.14 -5.42
N SER A 290 8.51 -4.02 -4.87
CA SER A 290 9.48 -4.06 -3.77
C SER A 290 8.86 -4.44 -2.44
N PHE A 291 7.51 -4.49 -2.33
CA PHE A 291 6.86 -4.49 -1.03
C PHE A 291 5.87 -5.62 -0.72
N LYS A 292 5.31 -6.41 -1.67
CA LYS A 292 4.31 -7.46 -1.31
C LYS A 292 4.27 -8.75 -2.16
N PHE A 293 5.41 -9.35 -2.52
CA PHE A 293 5.38 -10.65 -3.23
C PHE A 293 5.38 -11.90 -2.35
N SER A 294 5.32 -11.78 -1.02
CA SER A 294 5.14 -12.92 -0.12
C SER A 294 3.72 -13.53 -0.14
N LEU A 295 2.77 -12.94 -0.89
CA LEU A 295 1.35 -13.31 -0.92
C LEU A 295 0.91 -14.12 -2.15
N LEU A 296 1.78 -14.35 -3.15
CA LEU A 296 1.43 -15.17 -4.33
C LEU A 296 1.82 -16.63 -4.08
N SER A 297 0.95 -17.57 -4.44
CA SER A 297 1.41 -18.96 -4.56
C SER A 297 2.52 -19.04 -5.63
N PRO A 298 3.49 -19.98 -5.51
CA PRO A 298 4.57 -20.11 -6.50
C PRO A 298 4.10 -20.30 -7.95
N ASN A 299 2.84 -20.73 -8.15
CA ASN A 299 2.24 -20.92 -9.47
C ASN A 299 1.66 -19.63 -10.04
N GLU A 300 1.07 -18.76 -9.21
CA GLU A 300 0.53 -17.47 -9.63
C GLU A 300 1.64 -16.47 -9.89
N GLU A 301 2.69 -16.50 -9.09
CA GLU A 301 3.92 -15.75 -9.32
C GLU A 301 4.49 -16.03 -10.73
N ARG A 302 4.50 -17.30 -11.14
CA ARG A 302 4.99 -17.75 -12.46
C ARG A 302 4.12 -17.33 -13.65
N VAL A 303 2.90 -16.84 -13.42
CA VAL A 303 1.97 -16.46 -14.50
C VAL A 303 1.75 -14.94 -14.52
N ILE A 304 1.48 -14.35 -13.36
CA ILE A 304 1.12 -12.94 -13.22
C ILE A 304 2.33 -12.04 -13.42
N ILE A 305 3.48 -12.37 -12.81
CA ILE A 305 4.68 -11.55 -12.90
C ILE A 305 5.20 -11.49 -14.36
N PRO A 306 5.36 -12.62 -15.08
CA PRO A 306 5.71 -12.56 -16.50
C PRO A 306 4.67 -11.82 -17.33
N ALA A 307 3.36 -11.94 -17.05
CA ALA A 307 2.33 -11.22 -17.79
C ALA A 307 2.43 -9.69 -17.62
N ILE A 308 2.70 -9.20 -16.40
CA ILE A 308 2.92 -7.77 -16.12
C ILE A 308 4.19 -7.29 -16.85
N TYR A 309 5.31 -8.00 -16.71
CA TYR A 309 6.56 -7.61 -17.38
C TYR A 309 6.46 -7.67 -18.91
N VAL A 310 5.82 -8.69 -19.48
CA VAL A 310 5.59 -8.81 -20.93
C VAL A 310 4.72 -7.65 -21.42
N SER A 311 3.69 -7.27 -20.68
CA SER A 311 2.84 -6.11 -21.00
C SER A 311 3.63 -4.81 -20.97
N LEU A 312 4.46 -4.59 -19.94
CA LEU A 312 5.33 -3.41 -19.82
C LEU A 312 6.38 -3.34 -20.94
N ILE A 313 7.01 -4.47 -21.28
CA ILE A 313 7.95 -4.57 -22.40
C ILE A 313 7.24 -4.23 -23.71
N PHE A 314 6.03 -4.73 -23.93
CA PHE A 314 5.26 -4.49 -25.14
C PHE A 314 4.88 -3.00 -25.29
N VAL A 315 4.44 -2.35 -24.20
CA VAL A 315 4.14 -0.92 -24.20
C VAL A 315 5.42 -0.08 -24.36
N SER A 316 6.53 -0.48 -23.75
CA SER A 316 7.83 0.19 -23.86
C SER A 316 8.39 0.13 -25.28
N ILE A 317 8.37 -1.05 -25.92
CA ILE A 317 8.80 -1.23 -27.32
C ILE A 317 7.94 -0.40 -28.27
N SER A 318 6.61 -0.37 -28.06
CA SER A 318 5.71 0.46 -28.86
C SER A 318 6.01 1.96 -28.69
N THR A 319 6.37 2.38 -27.49
CA THR A 319 6.74 3.77 -27.18
C THR A 319 8.07 4.18 -27.80
N ILE A 320 9.11 3.34 -27.66
CA ILE A 320 10.44 3.56 -28.24
C ILE A 320 10.39 3.59 -29.77
N THR A 321 9.68 2.64 -30.39
CA THR A 321 9.46 2.65 -31.85
C THR A 321 8.70 3.91 -32.28
N GLY A 322 7.71 4.35 -31.50
CA GLY A 322 7.03 5.63 -31.68
C GLY A 322 7.97 6.85 -31.66
N LEU A 323 8.90 6.92 -30.71
CA LEU A 323 9.93 7.97 -30.61
C LEU A 323 10.86 8.00 -31.82
N LEU A 324 11.35 6.83 -32.25
CA LEU A 324 12.20 6.71 -33.44
C LEU A 324 11.47 7.14 -34.71
N PHE A 325 10.19 6.78 -34.86
CA PHE A 325 9.35 7.24 -35.97
C PHE A 325 9.08 8.75 -35.92
N SER A 326 8.95 9.33 -34.72
CA SER A 326 8.77 10.79 -34.53
C SER A 326 9.97 11.58 -35.03
N LYS A 327 11.16 11.17 -34.61
CA LYS A 327 12.42 11.77 -35.06
C LYS A 327 12.54 11.71 -36.58
N LYS A 328 12.22 10.57 -37.18
CA LYS A 328 12.27 10.37 -38.64
C LYS A 328 11.23 11.20 -39.39
N HIS A 329 10.00 11.31 -38.89
CA HIS A 329 8.97 12.14 -39.51
C HIS A 329 9.31 13.64 -39.42
N ALA A 330 9.86 14.11 -38.30
CA ALA A 330 10.29 15.50 -38.17
C ALA A 330 11.40 15.86 -39.17
N LEU A 331 12.37 14.95 -39.36
CA LEU A 331 13.41 15.07 -40.39
C LEU A 331 12.81 15.16 -41.80
N LEU A 332 11.95 14.20 -42.17
CA LEU A 332 11.33 14.17 -43.50
C LEU A 332 10.43 15.36 -43.78
N LYS A 333 9.74 15.88 -42.76
CA LYS A 333 8.91 17.09 -42.92
C LYS A 333 9.76 18.34 -43.13
N SER A 334 10.85 18.47 -42.38
CA SER A 334 11.86 19.52 -42.57
C SER A 334 12.46 19.46 -43.99
N GLU A 335 12.78 18.26 -44.46
CA GLU A 335 13.30 18.02 -45.81
C GLU A 335 12.27 18.37 -46.89
N SER A 336 11.00 17.97 -46.71
CA SER A 336 9.87 18.34 -47.57
C SER A 336 9.69 19.85 -47.68
N GLU A 337 9.73 20.58 -46.57
CA GLU A 337 9.60 22.04 -46.54
C GLU A 337 10.80 22.71 -47.25
N HIS A 338 12.01 22.17 -47.09
CA HIS A 338 13.20 22.64 -47.79
C HIS A 338 13.16 22.39 -49.32
N VAL A 339 12.68 21.23 -49.76
CA VAL A 339 12.54 20.90 -51.19
C VAL A 339 11.50 21.81 -51.84
N LEU A 340 10.39 22.11 -51.15
CA LEU A 340 9.34 23.00 -51.64
C LEU A 340 9.83 24.43 -51.89
N THR A 341 10.83 24.89 -51.13
CA THR A 341 11.44 26.23 -51.29
C THR A 341 12.44 26.34 -52.44
N ARG A 342 12.82 25.23 -53.10
CA ARG A 342 13.73 25.24 -54.25
C ARG A 342 12.93 25.20 -55.56
N GLU A 343 13.01 26.25 -56.37
CA GLU A 343 12.43 26.29 -57.73
C GLU A 343 13.29 25.51 -58.73
N ILE A 344 13.39 24.18 -58.57
CA ILE A 344 14.16 23.29 -59.45
C ILE A 344 13.21 22.26 -60.09
N PRO A 345 13.38 21.88 -61.38
CA PRO A 345 12.48 20.94 -62.07
C PRO A 345 12.30 19.57 -61.40
N SER A 346 13.29 19.10 -60.63
CA SER A 346 13.24 17.82 -59.90
C SER A 346 12.54 17.91 -58.54
N ALA A 347 12.19 19.11 -58.05
CA ALA A 347 11.62 19.31 -56.72
C ALA A 347 10.24 18.65 -56.56
N GLN A 348 9.42 18.61 -57.63
CA GLN A 348 8.10 17.99 -57.60
C GLN A 348 8.16 16.48 -57.37
N TYR A 349 9.15 15.80 -57.96
CA TYR A 349 9.36 14.36 -57.80
C TYR A 349 9.89 14.01 -56.40
N GLU A 350 10.88 14.77 -55.92
CA GLU A 350 11.44 14.65 -54.57
C GLU A 350 10.37 14.89 -53.50
N PHE A 351 9.55 15.92 -53.67
CA PHE A 351 8.43 16.23 -52.78
C PHE A 351 7.41 15.08 -52.72
N THR A 352 6.97 14.57 -53.87
CA THR A 352 6.01 13.46 -53.96
C THR A 352 6.57 12.18 -53.30
N ARG A 353 7.87 11.94 -53.43
CA ARG A 353 8.56 10.81 -52.80
C ARG A 353 8.57 10.94 -51.27
N ILE A 354 8.89 12.12 -50.74
CA ILE A 354 8.91 12.40 -49.30
C ILE A 354 7.49 12.33 -48.72
N GLU A 355 6.49 12.87 -49.43
CA GLU A 355 5.08 12.85 -49.02
C GLU A 355 4.55 11.41 -48.90
N LYS A 356 4.90 10.54 -49.85
CA LYS A 356 4.57 9.11 -49.79
C LYS A 356 5.23 8.40 -48.61
N GLN A 357 6.48 8.75 -48.26
CA GLN A 357 7.14 8.22 -47.06
C GLN A 357 6.45 8.67 -45.77
N ILE A 358 6.03 9.94 -45.71
CA ILE A 358 5.26 10.49 -44.59
C ILE A 358 3.94 9.73 -44.43
N GLN A 359 3.19 9.49 -45.52
CA GLN A 359 1.90 8.79 -45.46
C GLN A 359 2.04 7.33 -44.98
N ILE A 360 3.10 6.62 -45.42
CA ILE A 360 3.41 5.27 -44.94
C ILE A 360 3.73 5.28 -43.43
N LEU A 361 4.54 6.26 -42.98
CA LEU A 361 4.88 6.43 -41.57
C LEU A 361 3.64 6.73 -40.72
N GLU A 362 2.74 7.60 -41.18
CA GLU A 362 1.50 7.91 -40.48
C GLU A 362 0.60 6.67 -40.33
N THR A 363 0.52 5.83 -41.36
CA THR A 363 -0.30 4.61 -41.34
C THR A 363 0.24 3.60 -40.32
N ARG A 364 1.57 3.36 -40.33
CA ARG A 364 2.24 2.52 -39.32
C ARG A 364 2.07 3.04 -37.90
N ASN A 365 2.16 4.36 -37.72
CA ASN A 365 2.01 5.01 -36.42
C ASN A 365 0.59 4.88 -35.85
N LYS A 366 -0.45 4.91 -36.72
CA LYS A 366 -1.84 4.66 -36.30
C LYS A 366 -2.00 3.26 -35.73
N ARG A 367 -1.44 2.27 -36.44
CA ARG A 367 -1.44 0.86 -36.03
C ARG A 367 -0.74 0.66 -34.68
N ASN A 368 0.43 1.26 -34.47
CA ASN A 368 1.15 1.17 -33.20
C ASN A 368 0.36 1.78 -32.04
N SER A 369 -0.31 2.93 -32.24
CA SER A 369 -1.16 3.54 -31.20
C SER A 369 -2.35 2.66 -30.80
N THR A 370 -2.95 1.95 -31.75
CA THR A 370 -4.04 0.99 -31.46
C THR A 370 -3.51 -0.22 -30.69
N ILE A 371 -2.32 -0.72 -31.05
CA ILE A 371 -1.64 -1.82 -30.36
C ILE A 371 -1.32 -1.43 -28.90
N THR A 372 -0.83 -0.20 -28.68
CA THR A 372 -0.59 0.34 -27.33
C THR A 372 -1.87 0.40 -26.50
N LEU A 373 -2.97 0.89 -27.07
CA LEU A 373 -4.27 0.94 -26.39
C LEU A 373 -4.77 -0.46 -26.02
N LEU A 374 -4.64 -1.43 -26.94
CA LEU A 374 -5.00 -2.81 -26.66
C LEU A 374 -4.14 -3.40 -25.53
N GLY A 375 -2.83 -3.13 -25.53
CA GLY A 375 -1.92 -3.56 -24.47
C GLY A 375 -2.29 -2.98 -23.10
N LEU A 376 -2.68 -1.70 -23.04
CA LEU A 376 -3.18 -1.06 -21.81
C LEU A 376 -4.50 -1.67 -21.34
N ILE A 377 -5.43 -1.99 -22.24
CA ILE A 377 -6.70 -2.65 -21.89
C ILE A 377 -6.45 -4.07 -21.37
N ILE A 378 -5.56 -4.83 -22.01
CA ILE A 378 -5.20 -6.19 -21.57
C ILE A 378 -4.54 -6.14 -20.20
N LEU A 379 -3.59 -5.22 -19.99
CA LEU A 379 -2.92 -5.05 -18.71
C LEU A 379 -3.88 -4.59 -17.60
N ALA A 380 -4.76 -3.62 -17.88
CA ALA A 380 -5.82 -3.21 -16.97
C ALA A 380 -6.77 -4.38 -16.67
N GLY A 381 -7.09 -5.19 -17.67
CA GLY A 381 -7.82 -6.44 -17.52
C GLY A 381 -7.11 -7.38 -16.54
N VAL A 382 -5.83 -7.69 -16.75
CA VAL A 382 -5.02 -8.55 -15.86
C VAL A 382 -4.97 -8.00 -14.43
N LEU A 383 -4.79 -6.69 -14.25
CA LEU A 383 -4.80 -6.04 -12.94
C LEU A 383 -6.19 -6.10 -12.27
N ILE A 384 -7.26 -5.94 -13.05
CA ILE A 384 -8.64 -6.10 -12.55
C ILE A 384 -8.88 -7.56 -12.17
N THR A 385 -8.46 -8.53 -12.97
CA THR A 385 -8.59 -9.95 -12.62
C THR A 385 -7.80 -10.27 -11.35
N TYR A 386 -6.56 -9.77 -11.24
CA TYR A 386 -5.75 -9.86 -10.02
C TYR A 386 -6.46 -9.21 -8.81
N SER A 387 -7.07 -8.03 -9.01
CA SER A 387 -7.85 -7.36 -7.96
C SER A 387 -9.09 -8.15 -7.55
N SER A 388 -9.76 -8.81 -8.50
CA SER A 388 -10.93 -9.63 -8.22
C SER A 388 -10.56 -10.95 -7.54
N LEU A 389 -9.38 -11.53 -7.86
CA LEU A 389 -8.84 -12.69 -7.15
C LEU A 389 -8.43 -12.33 -5.71
N SER A 390 -7.72 -11.21 -5.52
CA SER A 390 -7.32 -10.71 -4.18
C SER A 390 -8.50 -10.17 -3.34
N PHE A 391 -9.55 -9.64 -3.95
CA PHE A 391 -10.78 -9.25 -3.24
C PHE A 391 -11.57 -10.46 -2.74
N ILE A 392 -11.50 -11.59 -3.45
CA ILE A 392 -12.07 -12.87 -3.01
C ILE A 392 -11.21 -13.49 -1.89
N GLU A 393 -9.90 -13.25 -1.87
CA GLU A 393 -8.97 -13.73 -0.83
C GLU A 393 -8.93 -12.84 0.44
N SER A 394 -9.48 -11.62 0.38
CA SER A 394 -9.48 -10.68 1.53
C SER A 394 -10.47 -11.03 2.66
N SER A 395 -11.00 -12.26 2.67
CA SER A 395 -11.68 -12.83 3.85
C SER A 395 -10.92 -13.97 4.52
N GLU A 396 -9.65 -14.23 4.21
CA GLU A 396 -8.94 -15.39 4.78
C GLU A 396 -7.69 -15.03 5.62
N SER A 397 -7.91 -15.01 6.93
CA SER A 397 -7.14 -15.74 7.95
C SER A 397 -5.63 -15.94 7.75
N SER A 398 -4.82 -15.27 8.58
CA SER A 398 -3.39 -15.56 8.70
C SER A 398 -3.18 -17.00 9.19
N ARG A 399 -2.49 -17.82 8.39
CA ARG A 399 -2.00 -19.13 8.84
C ARG A 399 -0.86 -18.94 9.82
N LEU A 400 -1.03 -19.43 11.03
CA LEU A 400 -0.06 -19.40 12.11
C LEU A 400 0.59 -20.78 12.24
N ALA A 401 1.91 -20.80 12.34
CA ALA A 401 2.64 -22.01 12.72
C ALA A 401 2.84 -22.01 14.24
N ALA A 402 2.09 -22.86 14.95
CA ALA A 402 2.45 -23.21 16.31
C ALA A 402 3.79 -23.96 16.28
N GLY A 403 4.60 -23.79 17.32
CA GLY A 403 5.93 -24.37 17.32
C GLY A 403 5.95 -25.76 17.90
N ARG A 404 7.04 -26.07 18.60
CA ARG A 404 7.27 -27.44 19.09
C ARG A 404 6.56 -27.62 20.42
N PHE A 405 6.14 -28.85 20.68
CA PHE A 405 5.73 -29.28 22.00
C PHE A 405 6.59 -30.46 22.46
N VAL A 406 6.99 -30.45 23.74
CA VAL A 406 7.77 -31.53 24.34
C VAL A 406 7.28 -31.79 25.77
N ILE A 407 7.14 -33.08 26.10
CA ILE A 407 6.97 -33.55 27.48
C ILE A 407 8.25 -34.26 27.92
N GLU A 408 8.77 -33.89 29.08
CA GLU A 408 9.99 -34.45 29.65
C GLU A 408 9.73 -35.04 31.04
N ASN A 409 10.43 -36.13 31.38
CA ASN A 409 10.42 -36.66 32.74
C ASN A 409 11.36 -35.85 33.67
N LEU A 410 11.40 -36.18 34.96
CA LEU A 410 12.28 -35.53 35.94
C LEU A 410 13.80 -35.67 35.65
N LYS A 411 14.19 -36.58 34.74
CA LYS A 411 15.58 -36.76 34.28
C LYS A 411 15.89 -35.96 33.00
N GLY A 412 14.88 -35.34 32.39
CA GLY A 412 15.00 -34.59 31.14
C GLY A 412 14.86 -35.46 29.88
N ASP A 413 14.49 -36.73 30.01
CA ASP A 413 14.22 -37.59 28.86
C ASP A 413 12.86 -37.24 28.26
N LYS A 414 12.78 -37.14 26.92
CA LYS A 414 11.51 -36.93 26.22
C LYS A 414 10.64 -38.17 26.34
N ILE A 415 9.39 -37.97 26.76
CA ILE A 415 8.41 -39.05 26.87
C ILE A 415 7.28 -38.84 25.87
N SER A 416 6.87 -39.91 25.20
CA SER A 416 5.78 -39.92 24.21
C SER A 416 4.54 -40.63 24.76
N THR A 417 4.32 -40.54 26.07
CA THR A 417 3.17 -41.14 26.75
C THR A 417 2.12 -40.08 27.07
N TRP A 418 0.90 -40.52 27.36
CA TRP A 418 -0.15 -39.66 27.89
C TRP A 418 0.25 -39.19 29.29
N VAL A 419 -0.08 -37.94 29.62
CA VAL A 419 0.07 -37.37 30.95
C VAL A 419 -1.10 -36.42 31.22
N THR A 420 -1.56 -36.34 32.46
CA THR A 420 -2.71 -35.52 32.84
C THR A 420 -2.43 -34.72 34.11
N TRP A 421 -3.21 -33.67 34.33
CA TRP A 421 -3.21 -32.97 35.60
C TRP A 421 -4.04 -33.75 36.63
N HIS A 422 -3.44 -34.11 37.77
CA HIS A 422 -4.18 -34.71 38.90
C HIS A 422 -4.62 -33.62 39.88
N VAL A 423 -5.62 -32.84 39.47
CA VAL A 423 -6.15 -31.71 40.26
C VAL A 423 -7.48 -32.14 40.89
N PRO A 424 -7.63 -32.06 42.22
CA PRO A 424 -8.91 -32.26 42.90
C PRO A 424 -10.03 -31.40 42.30
N LYS A 425 -11.27 -31.89 42.37
CA LYS A 425 -12.43 -31.15 41.90
C LYS A 425 -12.51 -29.79 42.61
N ASP A 426 -12.77 -28.74 41.84
CA ASP A 426 -12.90 -27.34 42.28
C ASP A 426 -11.60 -26.64 42.73
N GLU A 427 -10.44 -27.30 42.68
CA GLU A 427 -9.16 -26.66 42.96
C GLU A 427 -8.67 -25.81 41.76
N GLN A 428 -8.02 -24.68 42.06
CA GLN A 428 -7.55 -23.75 41.05
C GLN A 428 -6.16 -24.16 40.56
N LEU A 429 -6.01 -24.28 39.25
CA LEU A 429 -4.69 -24.41 38.63
C LEU A 429 -4.09 -23.00 38.45
N GLN A 430 -2.91 -22.77 39.02
CA GLN A 430 -2.28 -21.45 38.97
C GLN A 430 -1.55 -21.25 37.64
N VAL A 431 -1.97 -20.22 36.89
CA VAL A 431 -1.33 -19.79 35.65
C VAL A 431 -0.62 -18.46 35.87
N THR A 432 0.66 -18.40 35.56
CA THR A 432 1.47 -17.19 35.76
C THR A 432 2.02 -16.69 34.44
N ILE A 433 1.70 -15.43 34.13
CA ILE A 433 2.24 -14.72 32.98
C ILE A 433 3.50 -13.96 33.42
N ILE A 434 4.64 -14.35 32.86
CA ILE A 434 5.89 -13.61 32.97
C ILE A 434 5.95 -12.68 31.77
N ASN A 435 5.74 -11.39 32.06
CA ASN A 435 5.68 -10.37 31.04
C ASN A 435 7.10 -9.94 30.60
N SER A 436 7.26 -9.63 29.31
CA SER A 436 8.45 -8.92 28.83
C SER A 436 8.32 -7.43 29.18
N PRO A 437 9.41 -6.74 29.56
CA PRO A 437 9.38 -5.30 29.78
C PRO A 437 8.82 -4.55 28.56
N GLY A 438 7.76 -3.76 28.76
CA GLY A 438 7.18 -2.90 27.71
C GLY A 438 5.93 -3.42 26.98
N LEU A 439 5.40 -4.60 27.32
CA LEU A 439 4.15 -5.11 26.75
C LEU A 439 2.91 -4.53 27.47
N SER A 440 1.88 -4.15 26.69
CA SER A 440 0.66 -3.50 27.19
C SER A 440 -0.25 -4.42 28.01
N ASP A 441 -1.01 -3.82 28.94
CA ASP A 441 -2.01 -4.53 29.76
C ASP A 441 -3.13 -5.16 28.90
N GLU A 442 -3.40 -4.60 27.72
CA GLU A 442 -4.39 -5.13 26.77
C GLU A 442 -4.02 -6.53 26.26
N ARG A 443 -2.75 -6.76 25.92
CA ARG A 443 -2.28 -8.09 25.48
C ARG A 443 -2.39 -9.14 26.59
N ILE A 444 -2.15 -8.73 27.83
CA ILE A 444 -2.36 -9.57 29.02
C ILE A 444 -3.85 -9.94 29.14
N SER A 445 -4.76 -9.00 28.87
CA SER A 445 -6.20 -9.27 28.83
C SER A 445 -6.56 -10.30 27.77
N VAL A 446 -6.01 -10.20 26.56
CA VAL A 446 -6.24 -11.18 25.48
C VAL A 446 -5.81 -12.60 25.88
N ILE A 447 -4.60 -12.74 26.46
CA ILE A 447 -4.10 -14.03 26.96
C ILE A 447 -5.02 -14.57 28.05
N LYS A 448 -5.43 -13.71 28.97
CA LYS A 448 -6.33 -14.09 30.07
C LYS A 448 -7.67 -14.57 29.52
N GLU A 449 -8.28 -13.84 28.59
CA GLU A 449 -9.57 -14.20 27.98
C GLU A 449 -9.51 -15.54 27.23
N ALA A 450 -8.42 -15.81 26.49
CA ALA A 450 -8.20 -17.09 25.82
C ALA A 450 -8.16 -18.30 26.79
N ILE A 451 -7.93 -18.06 28.08
CA ILE A 451 -7.87 -19.10 29.12
C ILE A 451 -9.17 -19.13 29.93
N VAL A 452 -9.56 -18.00 30.55
CA VAL A 452 -10.64 -17.96 31.55
C VAL A 452 -12.03 -17.67 30.99
N SER A 453 -12.16 -17.33 29.70
CA SER A 453 -13.47 -17.04 29.12
C SER A 453 -14.38 -18.26 29.19
N GLU A 454 -15.57 -18.07 29.77
CA GLU A 454 -16.65 -19.06 29.78
C GLU A 454 -17.59 -18.92 28.57
N ARG A 455 -17.29 -18.01 27.65
CA ARG A 455 -18.17 -17.75 26.50
C ARG A 455 -18.12 -18.91 25.52
N SER A 456 -19.31 -19.39 25.16
CA SER A 456 -19.51 -20.28 24.03
C SER A 456 -20.15 -19.53 22.87
N ILE A 457 -19.82 -19.97 21.66
CA ILE A 457 -20.30 -19.40 20.41
C ILE A 457 -20.88 -20.53 19.55
N MET A 458 -21.99 -20.25 18.89
CA MET A 458 -22.63 -21.19 17.95
C MET A 458 -22.27 -20.77 16.53
N LEU A 459 -21.42 -21.56 15.88
CA LEU A 459 -20.94 -21.28 14.53
C LEU A 459 -21.43 -22.35 13.57
N GLU A 460 -21.68 -21.98 12.32
CA GLU A 460 -21.91 -22.98 11.27
C GLU A 460 -20.64 -23.81 11.08
N ASN A 461 -20.81 -25.10 10.88
CA ASN A 461 -19.71 -26.04 10.71
C ASN A 461 -18.82 -25.65 9.52
N SER A 462 -19.38 -24.97 8.51
CA SER A 462 -18.64 -24.33 7.41
C SER A 462 -17.55 -23.37 7.87
N PHE A 463 -17.69 -22.72 9.03
CA PHE A 463 -16.71 -21.80 9.59
C PHE A 463 -15.43 -22.49 10.06
N VAL A 464 -15.50 -23.77 10.43
CA VAL A 464 -14.32 -24.58 10.79
C VAL A 464 -14.15 -25.78 9.86
N ASN A 465 -14.74 -25.70 8.66
CA ASN A 465 -14.72 -26.78 7.66
C ASN A 465 -15.16 -28.17 8.17
N LYS A 466 -16.02 -28.22 9.20
CA LYS A 466 -16.64 -29.44 9.75
C LYS A 466 -17.82 -29.90 8.86
N TYR A 467 -18.02 -31.20 8.72
CA TYR A 467 -19.18 -31.77 8.01
C TYR A 467 -20.26 -32.24 9.01
N PRO A 468 -21.57 -32.08 8.71
CA PRO A 468 -22.14 -31.37 7.55
C PRO A 468 -22.06 -29.84 7.72
N PRO A 469 -21.77 -29.08 6.64
CA PRO A 469 -21.39 -27.67 6.72
C PRO A 469 -22.52 -26.71 7.13
N ASN A 470 -23.77 -27.10 6.93
CA ASN A 470 -24.95 -26.28 7.21
C ASN A 470 -25.49 -26.45 8.64
N GLU A 471 -24.90 -27.35 9.43
CA GLU A 471 -25.24 -27.50 10.85
C GLU A 471 -24.43 -26.53 11.69
N LYS A 472 -24.94 -26.20 12.88
CA LYS A 472 -24.23 -25.33 13.83
C LYS A 472 -23.69 -26.17 14.97
N SER A 473 -22.39 -26.05 15.22
CA SER A 473 -21.73 -26.62 16.40
C SER A 473 -21.42 -25.54 17.42
N MET A 474 -21.26 -25.97 18.66
CA MET A 474 -20.81 -25.12 19.76
C MET A 474 -19.29 -25.12 19.82
N PHE A 475 -18.71 -23.93 19.97
CA PHE A 475 -17.29 -23.70 20.16
C PHE A 475 -17.07 -22.81 21.39
N TYR A 476 -15.84 -22.76 21.88
CA TYR A 476 -15.50 -21.98 23.08
C TYR A 476 -14.36 -21.01 22.79
N GLU A 477 -14.50 -19.79 23.34
CA GLU A 477 -13.47 -18.75 23.22
C GLU A 477 -12.34 -18.93 24.24
N GLY A 478 -12.56 -19.69 25.31
CA GLY A 478 -11.57 -19.96 26.35
C GLY A 478 -11.66 -21.37 26.94
N TRP A 479 -10.52 -21.87 27.40
CA TRP A 479 -10.39 -23.24 27.93
C TRP A 479 -11.21 -23.49 29.19
N GLU A 480 -11.41 -22.49 30.05
CA GLU A 480 -12.21 -22.65 31.27
C GLU A 480 -13.67 -23.03 30.98
N GLY A 481 -14.33 -22.27 30.09
CA GLY A 481 -15.68 -22.60 29.64
C GLY A 481 -15.77 -23.95 28.94
N ALA A 482 -14.78 -24.24 28.09
CA ALA A 482 -14.70 -25.49 27.35
C ALA A 482 -14.61 -26.70 28.29
N LEU A 483 -13.70 -26.66 29.27
CA LEU A 483 -13.48 -27.76 30.23
C LEU A 483 -14.66 -27.89 31.22
N LYS A 484 -15.24 -26.78 31.69
CA LYS A 484 -16.47 -26.82 32.51
C LYS A 484 -17.62 -27.55 31.80
N SER A 485 -17.71 -27.45 30.47
CA SER A 485 -18.76 -28.12 29.70
C SER A 485 -18.65 -29.65 29.67
N ILE A 486 -17.46 -30.21 29.93
CA ILE A 486 -17.17 -31.64 29.85
C ILE A 486 -16.75 -32.26 31.18
N SER A 487 -16.72 -31.50 32.27
CA SER A 487 -16.16 -31.94 33.57
C SER A 487 -16.85 -33.17 34.18
N GLU A 488 -18.13 -33.40 33.86
CA GLU A 488 -18.89 -34.57 34.31
C GLU A 488 -18.80 -35.76 33.31
N LYS A 489 -18.13 -35.58 32.17
CA LYS A 489 -17.96 -36.61 31.12
C LYS A 489 -16.64 -37.37 31.25
N THR A 490 -15.74 -36.94 32.12
CA THR A 490 -14.43 -37.56 32.33
C THR A 490 -14.44 -38.48 33.55
N LYS A 491 -13.64 -39.55 33.50
CA LYS A 491 -13.48 -40.53 34.58
C LYS A 491 -12.65 -39.96 35.73
N TYR A 492 -11.61 -39.21 35.39
CA TYR A 492 -10.77 -38.49 36.35
C TYR A 492 -11.10 -36.99 36.30
N PRO A 493 -10.99 -36.27 37.44
CA PRO A 493 -11.19 -34.83 37.47
C PRO A 493 -10.26 -34.09 36.49
N ILE A 494 -10.78 -33.04 35.85
CA ILE A 494 -10.04 -32.15 34.95
C ILE A 494 -9.95 -30.75 35.57
N PRO A 495 -8.92 -29.95 35.23
CA PRO A 495 -8.81 -28.58 35.71
C PRO A 495 -9.91 -27.72 35.07
N THR A 496 -10.82 -27.19 35.88
CA THR A 496 -11.93 -26.34 35.42
C THR A 496 -11.87 -24.92 35.95
N ASN A 497 -10.91 -24.58 36.80
CA ASN A 497 -10.76 -23.25 37.37
C ASN A 497 -9.30 -22.79 37.23
N PHE A 498 -9.05 -21.67 36.52
CA PHE A 498 -7.70 -21.16 36.31
C PHE A 498 -7.50 -19.81 37.01
N LEU A 499 -6.49 -19.74 37.88
CA LEU A 499 -6.08 -18.48 38.49
C LEU A 499 -4.95 -17.86 37.66
N VAL A 500 -5.29 -16.95 36.75
CA VAL A 500 -4.33 -16.25 35.90
C VAL A 500 -3.80 -14.99 36.59
N THR A 501 -2.49 -14.96 36.87
CA THR A 501 -1.79 -13.84 37.52
C THR A 501 -0.55 -13.42 36.74
N THR A 502 -0.06 -12.20 36.99
CA THR A 502 1.21 -11.70 36.43
C THR A 502 2.29 -11.68 37.52
N SER A 503 3.51 -12.07 37.19
CA SER A 503 4.62 -12.12 38.16
C SER A 503 5.98 -12.10 37.45
N GLU A 504 6.98 -11.51 38.10
CA GLU A 504 8.39 -11.58 37.65
C GLU A 504 9.06 -12.92 37.99
N LYS A 505 8.42 -13.74 38.83
CA LYS A 505 8.91 -15.06 39.26
C LYS A 505 8.10 -16.18 38.61
N SER A 506 8.79 -17.26 38.26
CA SER A 506 8.25 -18.52 37.70
C SER A 506 7.54 -19.42 38.74
N ILE A 507 6.54 -18.85 39.40
CA ILE A 507 5.70 -19.50 40.42
C ILE A 507 4.38 -19.92 39.76
N GLY A 508 3.80 -21.06 40.16
CA GLY A 508 2.57 -21.61 39.59
C GLY A 508 2.80 -22.90 38.79
N ASP A 509 1.70 -23.47 38.32
CA ASP A 509 1.61 -24.76 37.65
C ASP A 509 1.87 -24.64 36.15
N ILE A 510 1.29 -23.62 35.52
CA ILE A 510 1.54 -23.26 34.11
C ILE A 510 2.16 -21.86 34.08
N ILE A 511 3.27 -21.72 33.36
CA ILE A 511 3.97 -20.44 33.21
C ILE A 511 3.94 -20.04 31.74
N ILE A 512 3.42 -18.85 31.45
CA ILE A 512 3.40 -18.25 30.11
C ILE A 512 4.47 -17.17 30.06
N ILE A 513 5.47 -17.35 29.22
CA ILE A 513 6.60 -16.44 29.02
C ILE A 513 6.35 -15.71 27.72
N LEU A 514 6.27 -14.39 27.78
CA LEU A 514 6.16 -13.55 26.60
C LEU A 514 7.55 -13.09 26.18
N SER A 515 7.91 -13.35 24.93
CA SER A 515 9.21 -12.99 24.35
C SER A 515 9.03 -12.13 23.11
N THR A 516 9.84 -11.09 23.00
CA THR A 516 9.97 -10.28 21.78
C THR A 516 11.07 -10.84 20.86
N ALA A 517 11.77 -11.90 21.27
CA ALA A 517 12.73 -12.57 20.41
C ALA A 517 12.02 -13.39 19.31
N ARG A 518 12.66 -13.45 18.14
CA ARG A 518 12.23 -14.29 17.02
C ARG A 518 12.95 -15.62 17.04
N GLU A 519 12.22 -16.69 16.76
CA GLU A 519 12.78 -18.03 16.68
C GLU A 519 13.26 -18.35 15.25
N ALA A 520 14.31 -19.16 15.12
CA ALA A 520 14.95 -19.44 13.84
C ALA A 520 14.10 -20.27 12.87
N ASP A 521 13.09 -20.99 13.38
CA ASP A 521 12.16 -21.81 12.58
C ASP A 521 10.81 -21.13 12.31
N SER A 522 10.71 -19.82 12.56
CA SER A 522 9.53 -18.99 12.29
C SER A 522 8.25 -19.44 13.04
N THR A 523 8.42 -20.14 14.16
CA THR A 523 7.31 -20.54 15.03
C THR A 523 6.96 -19.45 16.04
N TYR A 524 5.70 -19.40 16.46
CA TYR A 524 5.22 -18.35 17.39
C TYR A 524 4.98 -18.83 18.81
N GLY A 525 4.98 -20.13 19.05
CA GLY A 525 4.73 -20.73 20.36
C GLY A 525 5.62 -21.94 20.61
N PHE A 526 5.94 -22.21 21.87
CA PHE A 526 6.64 -23.42 22.27
C PHE A 526 6.16 -23.83 23.64
N THR A 527 5.67 -25.06 23.76
CA THR A 527 5.23 -25.61 25.03
C THR A 527 6.16 -26.74 25.50
N ARG A 528 6.58 -26.64 26.76
CA ARG A 528 7.40 -27.65 27.43
C ARG A 528 6.76 -28.03 28.75
N SER A 529 6.43 -29.30 28.91
CA SER A 529 5.83 -29.84 30.13
C SER A 529 6.77 -30.81 30.83
N ILE A 530 6.79 -30.75 32.16
CA ILE A 530 7.51 -31.67 33.03
C ILE A 530 6.48 -32.58 33.69
N ALA A 531 6.69 -33.89 33.59
CA ALA A 531 5.78 -34.88 34.14
C ALA A 531 6.53 -35.95 34.96
N ASP A 532 5.80 -36.59 35.86
CA ASP A 532 6.21 -37.85 36.49
C ASP A 532 5.68 -39.02 35.65
N GLU A 533 6.59 -39.79 35.06
CA GLU A 533 6.27 -40.91 34.17
C GLU A 533 5.64 -42.09 34.93
N GLU A 534 6.00 -42.31 36.20
CA GLU A 534 5.50 -43.44 36.98
C GLU A 534 4.01 -43.26 37.34
N SER A 535 3.64 -42.04 37.73
CA SER A 535 2.26 -41.65 38.02
C SER A 535 1.51 -41.10 36.80
N ASN A 536 2.21 -40.88 35.69
CA ASN A 536 1.74 -40.20 34.47
C ASN A 536 1.04 -38.86 34.76
N GLN A 537 1.61 -38.11 35.70
CA GLN A 537 1.06 -36.85 36.17
C GLN A 537 1.88 -35.68 35.62
N MET A 538 1.21 -34.67 35.09
CA MET A 538 1.84 -33.39 34.77
C MET A 538 2.15 -32.64 36.07
N LEU A 539 3.40 -32.19 36.21
CA LEU A 539 3.89 -31.48 37.38
C LEU A 539 4.01 -29.98 37.13
N LYS A 540 4.40 -29.59 35.90
CA LYS A 540 4.60 -28.19 35.52
C LYS A 540 4.57 -28.03 34.02
N SER A 541 4.08 -26.89 33.51
CA SER A 541 4.16 -26.54 32.09
C SER A 541 4.69 -25.13 31.87
N PHE A 542 5.44 -24.96 30.79
CA PHE A 542 6.03 -23.71 30.35
C PHE A 542 5.62 -23.46 28.91
N ILE A 543 4.91 -22.37 28.67
CA ILE A 543 4.55 -21.87 27.36
C ILE A 543 5.42 -20.66 27.08
N THR A 544 6.11 -20.65 25.95
CA THR A 544 6.84 -19.46 25.46
C THR A 544 6.16 -18.97 24.20
N ILE A 545 5.73 -17.72 24.19
CA ILE A 545 5.19 -17.06 23.00
C ILE A 545 6.28 -16.14 22.45
N TYR A 546 6.64 -16.33 21.19
CA TYR A 546 7.69 -15.57 20.50
C TYR A 546 7.10 -14.44 19.67
N ASN A 547 7.94 -13.43 19.38
CA ASN A 547 7.60 -12.32 18.50
C ASN A 547 6.26 -11.63 18.87
N VAL A 548 5.98 -11.53 20.18
CA VAL A 548 4.69 -11.08 20.72
C VAL A 548 4.35 -9.66 20.31
N ASP A 549 5.36 -8.83 20.06
CA ASP A 549 5.25 -7.46 19.58
C ASP A 549 4.65 -7.36 18.17
N SER A 550 4.85 -8.37 17.31
CA SER A 550 4.32 -8.36 15.94
C SER A 550 2.95 -9.02 15.78
N LEU A 551 2.42 -9.66 16.82
CA LEU A 551 1.13 -10.38 16.75
C LEU A 551 -0.03 -9.43 17.00
N ASN A 552 -1.10 -9.55 16.21
CA ASN A 552 -2.37 -8.88 16.54
C ASN A 552 -3.15 -9.65 17.63
N GLN A 553 -4.25 -9.09 18.12
CA GLN A 553 -5.02 -9.70 19.23
C GLN A 553 -5.64 -11.05 18.86
N VAL A 554 -6.12 -11.21 17.63
CA VAL A 554 -6.72 -12.47 17.16
C VAL A 554 -5.66 -13.56 17.07
N GLU A 555 -4.49 -13.23 16.51
CA GLU A 555 -3.37 -14.16 16.38
C GLU A 555 -2.79 -14.55 17.74
N LEU A 556 -2.63 -13.57 18.65
CA LEU A 556 -2.15 -13.83 20.00
C LEU A 556 -3.11 -14.77 20.76
N ALA A 557 -4.42 -14.50 20.71
CA ALA A 557 -5.42 -15.38 21.31
C ALA A 557 -5.37 -16.79 20.71
N ALA A 558 -5.22 -16.88 19.39
CA ALA A 558 -5.17 -18.13 18.65
C ALA A 558 -3.96 -18.99 19.06
N ILE A 559 -2.75 -18.41 19.13
CA ILE A 559 -1.53 -19.11 19.57
C ILE A 559 -1.65 -19.50 21.05
N VAL A 560 -2.16 -18.61 21.89
CA VAL A 560 -2.35 -18.91 23.32
C VAL A 560 -3.28 -20.10 23.49
N ARG A 561 -4.42 -20.16 22.79
CA ARG A 561 -5.34 -21.30 22.86
C ARG A 561 -4.65 -22.61 22.45
N HIS A 562 -3.90 -22.59 21.36
CA HIS A 562 -3.16 -23.77 20.88
C HIS A 562 -2.12 -24.26 21.90
N GLU A 563 -1.22 -23.37 22.31
CA GLU A 563 -0.15 -23.72 23.26
C GLU A 563 -0.71 -24.12 24.63
N PHE A 564 -1.81 -23.50 25.04
CA PHE A 564 -2.50 -23.89 26.28
C PHE A 564 -3.14 -25.28 26.17
N GLY A 565 -3.61 -25.69 24.99
CA GLY A 565 -4.05 -27.06 24.73
C GLY A 565 -2.92 -28.08 24.96
N HIS A 566 -1.71 -27.78 24.49
CA HIS A 566 -0.52 -28.58 24.80
C HIS A 566 -0.21 -28.62 26.31
N ALA A 567 -0.33 -27.49 27.01
CA ALA A 567 -0.14 -27.43 28.46
C ALA A 567 -1.21 -28.21 29.25
N LEU A 568 -2.36 -28.49 28.65
CA LEU A 568 -3.39 -29.38 29.19
C LEU A 568 -3.15 -30.87 28.87
N GLY A 569 -2.16 -31.17 28.01
CA GLY A 569 -1.74 -32.53 27.63
C GLY A 569 -2.19 -32.97 26.25
N LEU A 570 -2.79 -32.09 25.43
CA LEU A 570 -3.18 -32.43 24.06
C LEU A 570 -1.96 -32.51 23.14
N ALA A 571 -1.99 -33.48 22.22
CA ALA A 571 -1.07 -33.55 21.10
C ALA A 571 -1.61 -32.76 19.90
N HIS A 572 -0.84 -32.70 18.81
CA HIS A 572 -1.35 -32.12 17.58
C HIS A 572 -2.54 -32.90 17.01
N SER A 573 -3.46 -32.17 16.41
CA SER A 573 -4.56 -32.72 15.63
C SER A 573 -4.10 -33.16 14.25
N THR A 574 -4.76 -34.18 13.71
CA THR A 574 -4.62 -34.61 12.31
C THR A 574 -5.50 -33.81 11.35
N ASP A 575 -6.49 -33.07 11.88
CA ASP A 575 -7.39 -32.24 11.09
C ASP A 575 -6.78 -30.85 10.87
N SER A 576 -6.66 -30.40 9.61
CA SER A 576 -6.00 -29.14 9.27
C SER A 576 -6.73 -27.88 9.74
N GLU A 577 -7.99 -28.03 10.12
CA GLU A 577 -8.90 -26.92 10.44
C GLU A 577 -9.19 -26.83 11.95
N ASP A 578 -8.64 -27.76 12.72
CA ASP A 578 -8.77 -27.81 14.17
C ASP A 578 -7.75 -26.90 14.87
N LEU A 579 -8.11 -26.40 16.04
CA LEU A 579 -7.25 -25.53 16.84
C LEU A 579 -5.88 -26.16 17.10
N MET A 580 -5.83 -27.47 17.37
CA MET A 580 -4.60 -28.17 17.72
C MET A 580 -3.79 -28.64 16.51
N TYR A 581 -4.12 -28.23 15.28
CA TYR A 581 -3.29 -28.51 14.12
C TYR A 581 -2.00 -27.68 14.11
N PRO A 582 -0.84 -28.19 13.63
CA PRO A 582 0.43 -27.46 13.70
C PRO A 582 0.45 -26.13 12.91
N ILE A 583 -0.35 -26.03 11.84
CA ILE A 583 -0.42 -24.82 10.98
C ILE A 583 -1.88 -24.44 10.76
N PHE A 584 -2.42 -23.58 11.61
CA PHE A 584 -3.86 -23.31 11.69
C PHE A 584 -4.20 -21.87 11.35
N HIS A 585 -5.47 -21.62 11.06
CA HIS A 585 -5.98 -20.31 10.68
C HIS A 585 -6.41 -19.51 11.93
N SER A 586 -5.88 -18.30 12.09
CA SER A 586 -6.11 -17.46 13.28
C SER A 586 -7.58 -17.15 13.56
N THR A 587 -8.41 -17.01 12.51
CA THR A 587 -9.85 -16.72 12.63
C THR A 587 -10.70 -17.94 12.99
N HIS A 588 -10.18 -19.15 12.81
CA HIS A 588 -10.84 -20.41 13.12
C HIS A 588 -10.29 -21.08 14.38
N ALA A 589 -9.38 -20.41 15.08
CA ALA A 589 -8.72 -20.88 16.30
C ALA A 589 -9.64 -20.76 17.53
N VAL A 590 -10.71 -21.56 17.53
CA VAL A 590 -11.69 -21.70 18.60
C VAL A 590 -11.67 -23.14 19.09
N ILE A 591 -11.95 -23.37 20.37
CA ILE A 591 -11.88 -24.72 20.95
C ILE A 591 -13.09 -25.51 20.45
N SER A 592 -12.81 -26.62 19.77
CA SER A 592 -13.77 -27.44 19.06
C SER A 592 -14.29 -28.60 19.91
N GLU A 593 -15.34 -29.27 19.43
CA GLU A 593 -15.78 -30.55 20.02
C GLU A 593 -14.68 -31.63 19.90
N CYS A 594 -13.86 -31.59 18.85
CA CYS A 594 -12.75 -32.53 18.70
C CYS A 594 -11.71 -32.36 19.82
N ASP A 595 -11.35 -31.11 20.13
CA ASP A 595 -10.46 -30.79 21.25
C ASP A 595 -11.00 -31.34 22.57
N LEU A 596 -12.30 -31.15 22.80
CA LEU A 596 -12.98 -31.63 24.01
C LEU A 596 -13.04 -33.15 24.09
N ASP A 597 -13.34 -33.83 22.99
CA ASP A 597 -13.33 -35.29 22.92
C ASP A 597 -11.92 -35.86 23.16
N ALA A 598 -10.89 -35.17 22.69
CA ALA A 598 -9.50 -35.51 22.97
C ALA A 598 -9.17 -35.39 24.46
N ILE A 599 -9.61 -34.31 25.12
CA ILE A 599 -9.49 -34.16 26.58
C ILE A 599 -10.25 -35.29 27.30
N ILE A 600 -11.49 -35.57 26.91
CA ILE A 600 -12.29 -36.64 27.52
C ILE A 600 -11.57 -37.99 27.41
N SER A 601 -11.07 -38.31 26.21
CA SER A 601 -10.32 -39.54 25.94
C SER A 601 -9.06 -39.64 26.81
N LEU A 602 -8.30 -38.55 26.88
CA LEU A 602 -7.08 -38.43 27.68
C LEU A 602 -7.36 -38.69 29.17
N TYR A 603 -8.35 -38.00 29.75
CA TYR A 603 -8.75 -38.17 31.16
C TYR A 603 -9.60 -39.42 31.43
N ASN A 604 -9.90 -40.20 30.41
CA ASN A 604 -10.47 -41.56 30.52
C ASN A 604 -9.39 -42.65 30.46
N GLY A 605 -8.13 -42.28 30.30
CA GLY A 605 -6.98 -43.19 30.30
C GLY A 605 -6.58 -43.72 28.92
N ALA A 606 -6.97 -43.03 27.85
CA ALA A 606 -6.48 -43.32 26.51
C ALA A 606 -4.98 -42.97 26.37
N LYS A 607 -4.26 -43.76 25.57
CA LYS A 607 -2.80 -43.63 25.38
C LYS A 607 -2.41 -43.03 24.02
N SER A 608 -3.32 -42.29 23.39
CA SER A 608 -3.08 -41.74 22.05
C SER A 608 -2.01 -40.65 22.10
N THR A 609 -1.11 -40.65 21.13
CA THR A 609 -0.10 -39.60 20.92
C THR A 609 -0.54 -38.54 19.91
N GLU A 610 -1.77 -38.65 19.40
CA GLU A 610 -2.36 -37.76 18.40
C GLU A 610 -3.83 -37.49 18.74
N VAL A 611 -4.31 -36.30 18.38
CA VAL A 611 -5.74 -35.94 18.43
C VAL A 611 -6.37 -36.34 17.10
N VAL A 612 -7.24 -37.35 17.14
CA VAL A 612 -7.91 -37.88 15.95
C VAL A 612 -9.35 -37.36 15.92
N CYS A 613 -9.59 -36.34 15.10
CA CYS A 613 -10.93 -35.84 14.83
C CYS A 613 -11.67 -36.81 13.90
N ARG A 614 -12.85 -37.26 14.32
CA ARG A 614 -13.76 -38.03 13.45
C ARG A 614 -14.92 -37.11 13.09
N HIS A 615 -14.97 -36.69 11.82
CA HIS A 615 -16.12 -35.97 11.27
C HIS A 615 -17.29 -36.89 10.98
#